data_AF-A0A1B1AYB8-F1
#
_entry.id   AF-A0A1B1AYB8-F1
#
_cell.length_a   1.000
_cell.length_b   1.000
_cell.length_c   1.000
_cell.angle_alpha   90.00
_cell.angle_beta   90.00
_cell.angle_gamma   90.00
#
_symmetry.space_group_name_H-M   'P 1'
#
loop_
_entity.id
_entity.type
_entity.pdbx_description
1 polymer ?
#
loop_
_entity_poly.entity_id
_entity_poly.type
_entity_poly.pdbx_seq_one_letter_code
_entity_poly.pdbx_strand_id
1 'polypeptide(L)' 'MRPIPDDLTQALEEWHTTYRRLAAEPRTALRRRLIRLSAQVLFHPYWDGGRRTAARSSLYTAWQERRS' A
#
# COMPACT_ATOMS: atom_id res chain seq x y z
N MET A 1 8.88 -15.79 14.20
CA MET A 1 8.33 -14.46 13.84
C MET A 1 8.98 -14.07 12.53
N ARG A 2 8.24 -13.91 11.42
CA ARG A 2 8.85 -13.39 10.18
C ARG A 2 9.15 -11.91 10.41
N PRO A 3 10.39 -11.43 10.21
CA PRO A 3 10.68 -10.01 10.34
C PRO A 3 9.83 -9.23 9.33
N ILE A 4 9.31 -8.08 9.77
CA ILE A 4 8.57 -7.17 8.89
C ILE A 4 9.61 -6.52 7.96
N PRO A 5 9.42 -6.59 6.64
CA PRO A 5 10.30 -5.92 5.69
C PRO A 5 10.30 -4.39 5.86
N ASP A 6 11.46 -3.77 5.63
CA ASP A 6 11.62 -2.32 5.77
C ASP A 6 10.73 -1.52 4.80
N ASP A 7 10.50 -2.05 3.59
CA ASP A 7 9.61 -1.47 2.59
C ASP A 7 8.15 -1.46 3.05
N LEU A 8 7.68 -2.52 3.71
CA LEU A 8 6.35 -2.55 4.32
C LEU A 8 6.25 -1.54 5.48
N THR A 9 7.30 -1.44 6.30
CA THR A 9 7.34 -0.50 7.42
C THR A 9 7.28 0.94 6.91
N GLN A 10 8.07 1.27 5.88
CA GLN A 10 8.05 2.57 5.23
C GLN A 10 6.69 2.88 4.59
N ALA A 11 6.07 1.91 3.92
CA ALA A 11 4.74 2.08 3.32
C ALA A 11 3.67 2.36 4.39
N LEU A 12 3.74 1.70 5.55
CA LEU A 12 2.84 1.93 6.69
C LEU A 12 3.03 3.32 7.32
N GLU A 13 4.28 3.76 7.50
CA GLU A 13 4.58 5.10 8.01
C GLU A 13 4.07 6.20 7.08
N GLU A 14 4.28 6.03 5.77
CA GLU A 14 3.81 6.97 4.76
C GLU A 14 2.27 6.98 4.66
N TRP A 15 1.65 5.79 4.76
CA TRP A 15 0.20 5.66 4.81
C TRP A 15 -0.39 6.39 6.01
N HIS A 16 0.16 6.17 7.21
CA HIS A 16 -0.30 6.81 8.43
C HIS A 16 -0.10 8.33 8.40
N THR A 17 1.03 8.81 7.87
CA THR A 17 1.29 10.25 7.70
C THR A 17 0.34 10.88 6.68
N THR A 18 0.06 10.19 5.57
CA THR A 18 -0.92 10.65 4.57
C THR A 18 -2.34 10.68 5.14
N TYR A 19 -2.71 9.67 5.92
CA TYR A 19 -4.00 9.61 6.59
C TYR A 19 -4.19 10.77 7.57
N ARG A 20 -3.18 11.05 8.43
CA ARG A 20 -3.21 12.19 9.36
C ARG A 20 -3.35 13.53 8.63
N ARG A 21 -2.62 13.72 7.54
CA ARG A 21 -2.73 14.93 6.71
C ARG A 21 -4.11 15.05 6.05
N LEU A 22 -4.69 13.94 5.58
CA LEU A 22 -6.02 13.92 4.99
C LEU A 22 -7.12 14.20 6.03
N ALA A 23 -6.97 13.69 7.26
CA ALA A 23 -7.89 13.92 8.36
C ALA A 23 -7.90 15.39 8.80
N ALA A 24 -6.74 16.06 8.74
CA ALA A 24 -6.64 17.50 9.00
C ALA A 24 -7.16 18.34 7.83
N GLU A 25 -6.93 17.91 6.58
CA GLU A 25 -7.35 18.66 5.40
C GLU A 25 -7.80 17.74 4.25
N PRO A 26 -9.10 17.74 3.89
CA PRO A 26 -9.65 16.88 2.86
C PRO A 26 -9.23 17.34 1.46
N ARG A 27 -8.05 16.91 1.01
CA ARG A 27 -7.52 17.17 -0.34
C ARG A 27 -7.62 15.96 -1.24
N THR A 28 -8.11 16.16 -2.47
CA THR A 28 -8.22 15.10 -3.49
C THR A 28 -6.87 14.43 -3.80
N ALA A 29 -5.77 15.19 -3.78
CA ALA A 29 -4.42 14.65 -3.98
C ALA A 29 -4.01 13.69 -2.84
N LEU A 30 -4.30 14.03 -1.59
CA LEU A 30 -4.02 13.18 -0.42
C LEU A 30 -4.89 11.92 -0.44
N ARG A 31 -6.16 12.04 -0.83
CA ARG A 31 -7.05 10.88 -0.99
C ARG A 31 -6.55 9.92 -2.06
N ARG A 32 -6.08 10.43 -3.21
CA ARG A 32 -5.46 9.60 -4.28
C ARG A 32 -4.16 8.94 -3.80
N ARG A 33 -3.32 9.66 -3.05
CA ARG A 33 -2.10 9.10 -2.46
C ARG A 33 -2.41 8.01 -1.44
N LEU A 34 -3.38 8.23 -0.57
CA LEU A 34 -3.83 7.26 0.42
C LEU A 34 -4.32 5.97 -0.24
N ILE A 35 -5.13 6.05 -1.31
CA ILE A 35 -5.61 4.86 -2.03
C ILE A 35 -4.45 4.05 -2.61
N ARG A 36 -3.41 4.71 -3.14
CA ARG A 36 -2.20 4.02 -3.65
C ARG A 36 -1.43 3.32 -2.53
N LEU A 37 -1.19 4.02 -1.42
CA LEU A 37 -0.47 3.47 -0.26
C LEU A 37 -1.26 2.31 0.39
N SER A 38 -2.58 2.44 0.50
CA SER A 38 -3.45 1.35 0.97
C SER A 38 -3.30 0.11 0.09
N ALA A 39 -3.21 0.26 -1.24
CA ALA A 39 -2.98 -0.88 -2.12
C ALA A 39 -1.59 -1.50 -1.92
N GLN A 40 -0.53 -0.70 -1.79
CA GLN A 40 0.83 -1.19 -1.52
C GLN A 40 0.89 -2.02 -0.24
N VAL A 41 0.30 -1.51 0.85
CA VAL A 41 0.26 -2.20 2.13
C VAL A 41 -0.60 -3.46 2.04
N LEU A 42 -1.83 -3.39 1.49
CA LEU A 42 -2.76 -4.52 1.47
C LEU A 42 -2.34 -5.67 0.55
N PHE A 43 -1.60 -5.38 -0.52
CA PHE A 43 -1.13 -6.38 -1.49
C PHE A 43 0.36 -6.75 -1.29
N HIS A 44 0.95 -6.36 -0.17
CA HIS A 44 2.36 -6.61 0.11
C HIS A 44 2.68 -8.13 0.18
N PRO A 45 3.75 -8.62 -0.48
CA PRO A 45 4.14 -10.03 -0.47
C PRO A 45 4.42 -10.61 0.92
N TYR A 46 4.74 -9.74 1.89
CA TYR A 46 4.86 -10.12 3.30
C TYR A 46 3.62 -10.88 3.80
N TRP A 47 2.42 -10.42 3.43
CA TRP A 47 1.15 -11.03 3.80
C TRP A 47 0.88 -12.36 3.06
N ASP A 48 1.53 -12.60 1.92
CA ASP A 48 1.29 -13.78 1.08
C ASP A 48 1.92 -15.07 1.63
N GLY A 49 2.67 -15.01 2.73
CA GLY A 49 3.26 -16.18 3.40
C GLY A 49 2.25 -17.11 4.10
N GLY A 50 0.96 -16.98 3.80
CA GLY A 50 -0.12 -17.82 4.29
C GLY A 50 -1.12 -18.18 3.19
N ARG A 51 -0.64 -18.79 2.10
CA ARG A 51 -1.43 -19.49 1.06
C ARG A 51 -2.79 -18.83 0.76
N ARG A 52 -2.88 -17.73 -0.01
CA ARG A 52 -4.10 -17.38 -0.79
C ARG A 52 -4.06 -16.11 -1.69
N THR A 53 -2.92 -15.51 -2.04
CA THR A 53 -2.97 -14.11 -2.55
C THR A 53 -2.17 -13.80 -3.81
N ALA A 54 -1.58 -14.79 -4.50
CA ALA A 54 -0.86 -14.56 -5.76
C ALA A 54 -1.72 -13.88 -6.85
N ALA A 55 -3.02 -14.18 -6.93
CA ALA A 55 -3.94 -13.56 -7.89
C ALA A 55 -4.28 -12.08 -7.58
N ARG A 56 -3.98 -11.60 -6.37
CA ARG A 56 -4.29 -10.24 -5.91
C ARG A 56 -3.08 -9.30 -6.05
N SER A 57 -1.86 -9.80 -5.86
CA SER A 57 -0.65 -9.01 -6.13
C SER A 57 -0.46 -8.71 -7.63
N SER A 58 -0.86 -9.62 -8.54
CA SER A 58 -0.78 -9.37 -9.99
C SER A 58 -1.68 -8.21 -10.45
N LEU A 59 -2.83 -7.99 -9.80
CA LEU A 59 -3.68 -6.81 -10.07
C LEU A 59 -2.97 -5.51 -9.67
N TYR A 60 -2.20 -5.52 -8.59
CA TYR A 60 -1.44 -4.35 -8.16
C TYR A 60 -0.26 -4.06 -9.11
N THR A 61 0.48 -5.09 -9.53
CA THR A 61 1.56 -4.94 -10.52
C THR A 61 1.02 -4.41 -11.85
N ALA A 62 -0.12 -4.94 -12.32
CA ALA A 62 -0.79 -4.46 -13.53
C ALA A 62 -1.32 -3.02 -13.40
N TRP A 63 -1.59 -2.52 -12.19
CA TRP A 63 -1.93 -1.11 -11.91
C TRP A 63 -0.70 -0.20 -11.96
N GLN A 64 0.48 -0.74 -11.62
CA GLN A 64 1.75 -0.01 -11.67
C GLN A 64 2.28 0.09 -13.10
N GLU A 65 2.13 -0.98 -13.88
CA GLU A 65 2.66 -1.12 -15.24
C GLU A 65 1.86 -0.33 -16.29
N ARG A 66 0.55 -0.13 -16.06
CA ARG A 66 -0.31 0.66 -16.97
C ARG A 66 -0.09 2.18 -16.92
N ARG A 67 0.92 2.66 -16.19
CA ARG A 67 1.18 4.09 -15.92
C ARG A 67 2.61 4.55 -16.23
N SER A 68 3.46 3.67 -16.77
CA SER A 68 4.76 4.05 -17.35
C SER A 68 4.65 4.24 -18.86
#